data_AF-A0A946YS13-F1
#
_entry.id   AF-A0A946YS13-F1
#
_cell.length_a   1.000
_cell.length_b   1.000
_cell.length_c   1.000
_cell.angle_alpha   90.00
_cell.angle_beta   90.00
_cell.angle_gamma   90.00
#
_symmetry.space_group_name_H-M   'P 1'
#
loop_
_entity.id
_entity.type
_entity.pdbx_description
1 polymer ?
#
loop_
_entity_poly.entity_id
_entity_poly.type
_entity_poly.pdbx_seq_one_letter_code
_entity_poly.pdbx_strand_id
1 'polypeptide(L)'
;MYSKQKANNCTIVRPAQTAYESLNSIRLAGSAQTCLLALLLIVVVSAWSQPAGATEAATGLDARINAWVEPIAEAVSNFVFYKINLFGADLPWIVLWLAGAAVVFTFYFNFLSLSGFRHAFHLLRGDYAKAGTEGEVSHFQALSTAVSGTVGIGNIGGVAVVISVGGPGATFWMIVAGFLSMSTKFAECVAGVKFRKVNPDGSVSGGPMYYLEAALR
;
A
#
# COMPACT_ATOMS: atom_id res chain seq x y z
N MET A 1 44.74 22.72 -19.01
CA MET A 1 43.93 21.82 -19.86
C MET A 1 43.03 20.96 -18.98
N TYR A 2 41.95 21.59 -18.51
CA TYR A 2 40.93 21.05 -17.62
C TYR A 2 39.66 20.76 -18.43
N SER A 3 39.75 20.07 -19.59
CA SER A 3 38.59 20.04 -20.50
C SER A 3 38.39 18.85 -21.42
N LYS A 4 39.05 17.69 -21.31
CA LYS A 4 38.68 16.50 -22.14
C LYS A 4 38.97 15.12 -21.53
N GLN A 5 38.39 14.81 -20.37
CA GLN A 5 38.05 13.41 -20.01
C GLN A 5 36.70 13.31 -19.28
N LYS A 6 35.73 14.09 -19.74
CA LYS A 6 34.31 13.92 -19.40
C LYS A 6 33.55 13.53 -20.66
N ALA A 7 33.57 12.24 -21.02
CA ALA A 7 32.60 11.56 -21.87
C ALA A 7 33.05 10.10 -22.09
N ASN A 8 32.28 9.14 -21.57
CA ASN A 8 32.21 7.72 -21.96
C ASN A 8 32.43 6.66 -20.88
N ASN A 9 32.50 7.00 -19.58
CA ASN A 9 32.45 5.95 -18.57
C ASN A 9 31.83 6.41 -17.23
N CYS A 10 30.56 6.83 -17.24
CA CYS A 10 29.80 7.13 -16.01
C CYS A 10 28.30 7.26 -16.29
N THR A 11 27.67 6.19 -16.76
CA THR A 11 26.20 6.10 -16.90
C THR A 11 25.54 5.31 -15.76
N ILE A 12 26.34 4.62 -14.92
CA ILE A 12 25.85 3.72 -13.86
C ILE A 12 25.88 4.35 -12.45
N VAL A 13 26.56 5.49 -12.23
CA VAL A 13 26.59 6.20 -10.92
C VAL A 13 25.72 7.45 -10.85
N ARG A 14 25.08 7.86 -11.95
CA ARG A 14 24.13 8.99 -11.91
C ARG A 14 22.90 8.77 -11.00
N PRO A 15 22.28 7.58 -10.89
CA PRO A 15 21.05 7.47 -10.11
C PRO A 15 21.29 7.61 -8.59
N ALA A 16 22.45 7.22 -8.08
CA ALA A 16 22.77 7.31 -6.65
C ALA A 16 23.11 8.75 -6.21
N GLN A 17 23.81 9.51 -7.07
CA GLN A 17 24.20 10.89 -6.78
C GLN A 17 23.02 11.86 -6.92
N THR A 18 22.10 11.62 -7.86
CA THR A 18 20.84 12.39 -7.98
C THR A 18 19.87 12.13 -6.81
N ALA A 19 19.84 10.93 -6.25
CA ALA A 19 19.03 10.62 -5.07
C ALA A 19 19.51 11.35 -3.81
N TYR A 20 20.83 11.43 -3.58
CA TYR A 20 21.43 12.15 -2.46
C TYR A 20 21.23 13.68 -2.53
N GLU A 21 21.37 14.28 -3.72
CA GLU A 21 21.10 15.72 -3.92
C GLU A 21 19.61 16.05 -3.76
N SER A 22 18.70 15.12 -4.11
CA SER A 22 17.26 15.26 -3.84
C SER A 22 16.93 15.19 -2.34
N LEU A 23 17.64 14.36 -1.57
CA LEU A 23 17.44 14.24 -0.12
C LEU A 23 17.92 15.49 0.63
N ASN A 24 18.97 16.14 0.15
CA ASN A 24 19.49 17.38 0.76
C ASN A 24 18.63 18.61 0.40
N SER A 25 18.03 18.64 -0.80
CA SER A 25 17.03 19.66 -1.17
C SER A 25 15.68 19.45 -0.44
N ILE A 26 15.30 18.21 -0.11
CA ILE A 26 14.13 17.89 0.73
C ILE A 26 14.33 18.36 2.19
N ARG A 27 15.55 18.28 2.74
CA ARG A 27 15.84 18.80 4.10
C ARG A 27 15.75 20.33 4.19
N LEU A 28 16.18 21.06 3.15
CA LEU A 28 16.01 22.53 3.10
C LEU A 28 14.59 22.95 2.72
N ALA A 29 13.90 22.20 1.85
CA ALA A 29 12.48 22.41 1.55
C ALA A 29 11.60 22.11 2.78
N GLY A 30 12.07 21.30 3.73
CA GLY A 30 11.34 20.94 4.94
C GLY A 30 10.84 22.13 5.77
N SER A 31 11.57 23.26 5.86
CA SER A 31 11.10 24.42 6.64
C SER A 31 10.07 25.29 5.89
N ALA A 32 10.11 25.30 4.56
CA ALA A 32 9.12 25.99 3.72
C ALA A 32 7.87 25.12 3.46
N GLN A 33 8.06 23.80 3.33
CA GLN A 33 7.01 22.80 3.14
C GLN A 33 6.14 22.67 4.41
N THR A 34 6.70 22.80 5.61
CA THR A 34 5.92 22.82 6.86
C THR A 34 4.98 24.03 6.96
N CYS A 35 5.38 25.20 6.44
CA CYS A 35 4.51 26.38 6.38
C CYS A 35 3.42 26.24 5.29
N LEU A 36 3.75 25.65 4.14
CA LEU A 36 2.78 25.39 3.08
C LEU A 36 1.76 24.30 3.48
N LEU A 37 2.21 23.26 4.18
CA LEU A 37 1.36 22.19 4.71
C LEU A 37 0.45 22.68 5.85
N ALA A 38 0.90 23.63 6.68
CA ALA A 38 0.05 24.26 7.70
C ALA A 38 -1.06 25.12 7.08
N LEU A 39 -0.75 25.87 6.01
CA LEU A 39 -1.74 26.63 5.23
C LEU A 39 -2.71 25.72 4.46
N LEU A 40 -2.21 24.62 3.86
CA LEU A 40 -3.05 23.59 3.24
C LEU A 40 -3.92 22.84 4.26
N LEU A 41 -3.44 22.59 5.47
CA LEU A 41 -4.24 22.01 6.56
C LEU A 41 -5.36 22.94 7.00
N ILE A 42 -5.13 24.26 7.05
CA ILE A 42 -6.18 25.25 7.35
C ILE A 42 -7.24 25.29 6.22
N VAL A 43 -6.83 25.18 4.95
CA VAL A 43 -7.75 25.12 3.78
C VAL A 43 -8.51 23.80 3.72
N VAL A 44 -7.89 22.68 4.08
CA VAL A 44 -8.56 21.37 4.13
C VAL A 44 -9.52 21.30 5.31
N VAL A 45 -9.17 21.83 6.49
CA VAL A 45 -10.07 21.88 7.66
C VAL A 45 -11.29 22.77 7.40
N SER A 46 -11.16 23.88 6.66
CA SER A 46 -12.31 24.67 6.21
C SER A 46 -13.10 24.02 5.07
N ALA A 47 -12.51 23.10 4.30
CA ALA A 47 -13.23 22.26 3.34
C ALA A 47 -14.02 21.11 3.99
N TRP A 48 -13.65 20.69 5.22
CA TRP A 48 -14.46 19.75 6.03
C TRP A 48 -15.57 20.45 6.84
N SER A 49 -15.66 21.79 6.82
CA SER A 49 -16.85 22.51 7.30
C SER A 49 -17.92 22.66 6.20
N GLN A 50 -18.11 21.63 5.39
CA GLN A 50 -19.28 21.55 4.51
C GLN A 50 -20.48 21.11 5.35
N PRO A 51 -21.55 21.91 5.46
CA PRO A 51 -22.82 21.38 5.94
C PRO A 51 -23.25 20.25 4.99
N ALA A 52 -23.80 19.19 5.56
CA ALA A 52 -24.35 18.07 4.82
C ALA A 52 -25.23 18.56 3.65
N GLY A 53 -24.89 18.14 2.42
CA GLY A 53 -25.71 18.34 1.22
C GLY A 53 -25.24 19.44 0.26
N ALA A 54 -24.07 19.28 -0.36
CA ALA A 54 -23.76 20.02 -1.59
C ALA A 54 -24.42 19.30 -2.78
N THR A 55 -25.62 19.76 -3.14
CA THR A 55 -26.26 19.44 -4.42
C THR A 55 -25.69 20.43 -5.45
N GLU A 56 -24.61 20.07 -6.14
CA GLU A 56 -24.07 20.90 -7.22
C GLU A 56 -24.58 20.42 -8.58
N ALA A 57 -25.38 21.28 -9.19
CA ALA A 57 -25.87 21.15 -10.55
C ALA A 57 -24.74 21.39 -11.57
N ALA A 58 -24.24 20.31 -12.19
CA ALA A 58 -23.49 20.35 -13.46
C ALA A 58 -24.25 19.53 -14.51
N THR A 59 -25.23 20.17 -15.15
CA THR A 59 -26.33 19.56 -15.91
C THR A 59 -26.01 19.25 -17.38
N GLY A 60 -24.94 18.49 -17.68
CA GLY A 60 -24.67 18.13 -19.09
C GLY A 60 -23.87 16.86 -19.36
N LEU A 61 -22.58 16.86 -19.01
CA LEU A 61 -21.68 15.75 -19.34
C LEU A 61 -21.64 14.70 -18.21
N ASP A 62 -21.55 15.15 -16.97
CA ASP A 62 -21.56 14.31 -15.76
C ASP A 62 -22.84 13.50 -15.65
N ALA A 63 -24.00 14.11 -15.87
CA ALA A 63 -25.29 13.41 -15.89
C ALA A 63 -25.39 12.35 -17.00
N ARG A 64 -24.76 12.58 -18.16
CA ARG A 64 -24.71 11.61 -19.25
C ARG A 64 -23.77 10.45 -18.92
N ILE A 65 -22.59 10.73 -18.37
CA ILE A 65 -21.65 9.69 -17.93
C ILE A 65 -22.29 8.85 -16.83
N ASN A 66 -22.93 9.49 -15.85
CA ASN A 66 -23.61 8.81 -14.76
C ASN A 66 -24.72 7.90 -15.29
N ALA A 67 -25.58 8.37 -16.20
CA ALA A 67 -26.65 7.52 -16.77
C ALA A 67 -26.16 6.22 -17.44
N TRP A 68 -24.93 6.17 -17.93
CA TRP A 68 -24.32 4.96 -18.50
C TRP A 68 -23.55 4.13 -17.46
N VAL A 69 -22.89 4.78 -16.50
CA VAL A 69 -22.03 4.12 -15.51
C VAL A 69 -22.82 3.64 -14.29
N GLU A 70 -23.82 4.40 -13.85
CA GLU A 70 -24.67 4.15 -12.69
C GLU A 70 -25.38 2.78 -12.72
N PRO A 71 -26.03 2.33 -13.80
CA PRO A 71 -26.66 1.00 -13.79
C PRO A 71 -25.65 -0.15 -13.65
N ILE A 72 -24.43 0.01 -14.17
CA ILE A 72 -23.34 -0.96 -14.03
C ILE A 72 -22.78 -0.90 -12.60
N ALA A 73 -22.57 0.32 -12.09
CA ALA A 73 -22.08 0.55 -10.74
C ALA A 73 -23.05 0.02 -9.68
N GLU A 74 -24.35 0.23 -9.85
CA GLU A 74 -25.38 -0.32 -8.97
C GLU A 74 -25.46 -1.84 -9.05
N ALA A 75 -25.40 -2.43 -10.26
CA ALA A 75 -25.39 -3.89 -10.41
C ALA A 75 -24.18 -4.53 -9.71
N VAL A 76 -22.99 -3.96 -9.87
CA VAL A 76 -21.76 -4.43 -9.22
C VAL A 76 -21.79 -4.15 -7.73
N SER A 77 -22.26 -2.98 -7.30
CA SER A 77 -22.36 -2.60 -5.88
C SER A 77 -23.34 -3.51 -5.14
N ASN A 78 -24.52 -3.75 -5.71
CA ASN A 78 -25.51 -4.66 -5.14
C ASN A 78 -24.99 -6.10 -5.08
N PHE A 79 -24.20 -6.53 -6.07
CA PHE A 79 -23.55 -7.83 -6.04
C PHE A 79 -22.45 -7.90 -4.99
N VAL A 80 -21.51 -6.94 -4.93
CA VAL A 80 -20.33 -6.96 -4.03
C VAL A 80 -20.70 -6.64 -2.58
N PHE A 81 -21.61 -5.70 -2.37
CA PHE A 81 -22.05 -5.26 -1.04
C PHE A 81 -23.39 -5.88 -0.63
N TYR A 82 -23.77 -7.03 -1.20
CA TYR A 82 -24.94 -7.77 -0.74
C TYR A 82 -24.85 -8.01 0.77
N LYS A 83 -25.79 -7.44 1.51
CA LYS A 83 -25.80 -7.46 2.97
C LYS A 83 -26.46 -8.74 3.44
N ILE A 84 -25.72 -9.53 4.21
CA ILE A 84 -26.27 -10.67 4.93
C ILE A 84 -26.45 -10.22 6.39
N ASN A 85 -27.67 -10.38 6.89
CA ASN A 85 -27.98 -10.12 8.28
C ASN A 85 -27.41 -11.25 9.14
N LEU A 86 -26.29 -10.99 9.82
CA LEU A 86 -25.63 -11.93 10.72
C LEU A 86 -25.65 -11.35 12.13
N PHE A 87 -26.24 -12.06 13.08
CA PHE A 87 -26.31 -11.64 14.50
C PHE A 87 -26.89 -10.23 14.73
N GLY A 88 -27.82 -9.78 13.88
CA GLY A 88 -28.45 -8.46 13.98
C GLY A 88 -27.61 -7.30 13.43
N ALA A 89 -26.50 -7.59 12.75
CA ALA A 89 -25.69 -6.62 12.03
C ALA A 89 -25.70 -6.89 10.52
N ASP A 90 -25.83 -5.83 9.73
CA ASP A 90 -25.72 -5.87 8.27
C ASP A 90 -24.24 -5.96 7.86
N LEU A 91 -23.73 -7.17 7.62
CA LEU A 91 -22.38 -7.36 7.10
C LEU A 91 -22.39 -7.60 5.58
N PRO A 92 -21.58 -6.86 4.80
CA PRO A 92 -21.37 -7.18 3.39
C PRO A 92 -20.74 -8.57 3.26
N TRP A 93 -21.32 -9.43 2.42
CA TRP A 93 -20.84 -10.80 2.24
C TRP A 93 -19.39 -10.88 1.76
N ILE A 94 -18.91 -9.88 1.00
CA ILE A 94 -17.52 -9.80 0.54
C ILE A 94 -16.53 -9.77 1.71
N VAL A 95 -16.89 -9.11 2.82
CA VAL A 95 -16.06 -9.07 4.03
C VAL A 95 -15.99 -10.46 4.68
N LEU A 96 -17.12 -11.16 4.73
CA LEU A 96 -17.18 -12.53 5.24
C LEU A 96 -16.34 -13.48 4.38
N TRP A 97 -16.43 -13.36 3.06
CA TRP A 97 -15.63 -14.14 2.11
C TRP A 97 -14.13 -13.88 2.25
N LEU A 98 -13.73 -12.60 2.33
CA LEU A 98 -12.33 -12.20 2.53
C LEU A 98 -11.78 -12.66 3.87
N ALA A 99 -12.56 -12.56 4.95
CA ALA A 99 -12.18 -13.07 6.26
C ALA A 99 -12.01 -14.60 6.22
N GLY A 100 -12.94 -15.33 5.60
CA GLY A 100 -12.83 -16.77 5.41
C GLY A 100 -11.57 -17.18 4.63
N ALA A 101 -11.29 -16.50 3.51
CA ALA A 101 -10.08 -16.73 2.72
C ALA A 101 -8.81 -16.47 3.55
N ALA A 102 -8.75 -15.38 4.30
CA ALA A 102 -7.62 -15.06 5.15
C ALA A 102 -7.39 -16.12 6.23
N VAL A 103 -8.47 -16.61 6.88
CA VAL A 103 -8.41 -17.68 7.87
C VAL A 103 -7.87 -18.98 7.25
N VAL A 104 -8.38 -19.38 6.08
CA VAL A 104 -7.91 -20.58 5.37
C VAL A 104 -6.43 -20.46 5.02
N PHE A 105 -5.99 -19.31 4.48
CA PHE A 105 -4.57 -19.08 4.19
C PHE A 105 -3.71 -19.13 5.46
N THR A 106 -4.14 -18.51 6.56
CA THR A 106 -3.41 -18.55 7.84
C THR A 106 -3.23 -19.97 8.37
N PHE A 107 -4.28 -20.81 8.30
CA PHE A 107 -4.17 -22.22 8.70
C PHE A 107 -3.34 -23.06 7.73
N TYR A 108 -3.46 -22.83 6.42
CA TYR A 108 -2.65 -23.51 5.40
C TYR A 108 -1.16 -23.26 5.60
N PHE A 109 -0.77 -22.04 5.93
CA PHE A 109 0.63 -21.69 6.24
C PHE A 109 1.04 -22.03 7.68
N ASN A 110 0.19 -22.71 8.46
CA ASN A 110 0.46 -23.14 9.84
C ASN A 110 1.05 -22.01 10.72
N PHE A 111 0.47 -20.82 10.64
CA PHE A 111 0.93 -19.62 11.37
C PHE A 111 2.41 -19.23 11.13
N LEU A 112 2.93 -19.47 9.92
CA LEU A 112 4.29 -19.10 9.53
C LEU A 112 4.60 -17.60 9.75
N SER A 113 3.61 -16.72 9.62
CA SER A 113 3.77 -15.27 9.83
C SER A 113 4.23 -14.92 11.27
N LEU A 114 3.81 -15.69 12.28
CA LEU A 114 4.21 -15.48 13.68
C LEU A 114 5.59 -16.07 13.99
N SER A 115 5.87 -17.27 13.46
CA SER A 115 7.15 -17.97 13.71
C SER A 115 8.32 -17.35 12.92
N GLY A 116 8.07 -16.92 11.68
CA GLY A 116 9.06 -16.31 10.80
C GLY A 116 9.46 -14.88 11.17
N PHE A 117 8.72 -14.21 12.06
CA PHE A 117 8.98 -12.82 12.46
C PHE A 117 10.37 -12.63 13.09
N ARG A 118 10.84 -13.59 13.91
CA ARG A 118 12.18 -13.55 14.51
C ARG A 118 13.29 -13.59 13.44
N HIS A 119 13.12 -14.45 12.44
CA HIS A 119 14.10 -14.57 11.36
C HIS A 119 14.11 -13.30 10.49
N ALA A 120 12.94 -12.75 10.16
CA ALA A 120 12.81 -11.50 9.43
C ALA A 120 13.51 -10.34 10.15
N PHE A 121 13.37 -10.25 11.49
CA PHE A 121 14.02 -9.19 12.27
C PHE A 121 15.55 -9.28 12.26
N HIS A 122 16.12 -10.49 12.31
CA HIS A 122 17.57 -10.67 12.15
C HIS A 122 18.04 -10.30 10.72
N LEU A 123 17.23 -10.54 9.68
CA LEU A 123 17.54 -10.06 8.32
C LEU A 123 17.58 -8.52 8.25
N LEU A 124 16.65 -7.83 8.92
CA LEU A 124 16.59 -6.37 8.94
C LEU A 124 17.74 -5.73 9.71
N ARG A 125 18.24 -6.40 10.76
CA ARG A 125 19.42 -5.96 11.52
C ARG A 125 20.74 -6.09 10.78
N GLY A 126 20.76 -6.86 9.67
CA GLY A 126 21.97 -7.07 8.87
C GLY A 126 22.82 -8.25 9.31
N ASP A 127 22.36 -9.07 10.28
CA ASP A 127 23.09 -10.26 10.77
C ASP A 127 23.36 -11.30 9.65
N TYR A 128 22.58 -11.25 8.57
CA TYR A 128 22.70 -12.12 7.39
C TYR A 128 23.18 -11.39 6.12
N ALA A 129 23.65 -10.15 6.22
CA ALA A 129 24.15 -9.41 5.07
C ALA A 129 25.53 -9.94 4.62
N LYS A 130 25.55 -10.90 3.69
CA LYS A 130 26.78 -11.34 3.03
C LYS A 130 27.11 -10.43 1.86
N ALA A 131 28.38 -10.01 1.76
CA ALA A 131 28.92 -9.32 0.60
C ALA A 131 28.80 -10.24 -0.64
N GLY A 132 27.95 -9.89 -1.59
CA GLY A 132 27.66 -10.68 -2.80
C GLY A 132 26.22 -11.17 -2.97
N THR A 133 25.28 -10.73 -2.12
CA THR A 133 23.87 -11.09 -2.27
C THR A 133 23.21 -10.22 -3.36
N GLU A 134 22.57 -10.83 -4.36
CA GLU A 134 21.90 -10.13 -5.46
C GLU A 134 20.65 -9.36 -4.96
N GLY A 135 20.72 -8.02 -4.98
CA GLY A 135 19.60 -7.13 -4.69
C GLY A 135 19.96 -5.67 -4.93
N GLU A 136 19.07 -4.91 -5.57
CA GLU A 136 19.30 -3.49 -5.92
C GLU A 136 19.20 -2.54 -4.71
N VAL A 137 18.51 -2.99 -3.65
CA VAL A 137 18.24 -2.21 -2.44
C VAL A 137 18.48 -3.06 -1.19
N SER A 138 18.85 -2.41 -0.08
CA SER A 138 18.99 -3.12 1.20
C SER A 138 17.63 -3.59 1.72
N HIS A 139 17.61 -4.66 2.52
CA HIS A 139 16.36 -5.17 3.11
C HIS A 139 15.61 -4.11 3.93
N PHE A 140 16.33 -3.24 4.64
CA PHE A 140 15.72 -2.14 5.40
C PHE A 140 15.16 -1.04 4.50
N GLN A 141 15.82 -0.71 3.39
CA GLN A 141 15.32 0.24 2.41
C GLN A 141 14.05 -0.30 1.74
N ALA A 142 14.07 -1.56 1.30
CA ALA A 142 12.91 -2.22 0.70
C ALA A 142 11.71 -2.25 1.67
N LEU A 143 11.96 -2.59 2.94
CA LEU A 143 10.92 -2.57 3.97
C LEU A 143 10.36 -1.16 4.19
N SER A 144 11.24 -0.15 4.30
CA SER A 144 10.84 1.24 4.55
C SER A 144 10.00 1.80 3.40
N THR A 145 10.34 1.48 2.15
CA THR A 145 9.52 1.82 0.98
C THR A 145 8.15 1.16 1.02
N ALA A 146 8.08 -0.14 1.35
CA ALA A 146 6.82 -0.86 1.47
C ALA A 146 5.93 -0.33 2.62
N VAL A 147 6.52 -0.05 3.78
CA VAL A 147 5.82 0.52 4.95
C VAL A 147 5.35 1.93 4.65
N SER A 148 6.16 2.76 3.99
CA SER A 148 5.76 4.11 3.58
C SER A 148 4.58 4.11 2.62
N GLY A 149 4.45 3.10 1.75
CA GLY A 149 3.32 2.96 0.84
C GLY A 149 2.03 2.46 1.52
N THR A 150 2.13 1.84 2.69
CA THR A 150 0.98 1.22 3.39
C THR A 150 0.55 1.99 4.63
N VAL A 151 1.42 2.77 5.27
CA VAL A 151 1.10 3.58 6.44
C VAL A 151 0.83 5.03 6.02
N GLY A 152 -0.44 5.39 5.95
CA GLY A 152 -0.89 6.74 5.63
C GLY A 152 -1.82 7.34 6.70
N ILE A 153 -2.10 8.64 6.56
CA ILE A 153 -3.08 9.37 7.41
C ILE A 153 -4.44 8.65 7.41
N GLY A 154 -4.81 8.03 6.27
CA GLY A 154 -6.03 7.24 6.13
C GLY A 154 -6.12 6.04 7.07
N ASN A 155 -5.01 5.38 7.42
CA ASN A 155 -5.06 4.27 8.37
C ASN A 155 -5.32 4.77 9.80
N ILE A 156 -4.74 5.90 10.16
CA ILE A 156 -4.94 6.49 11.50
C ILE A 156 -6.36 7.05 11.64
N GLY A 157 -6.84 7.78 10.62
CA GLY A 157 -8.22 8.29 10.58
C GLY A 157 -9.27 7.18 10.49
N GLY A 158 -9.03 6.15 9.67
CA GLY A 158 -9.94 5.02 9.52
C GLY A 158 -10.11 4.23 10.81
N VAL A 159 -9.03 3.99 11.56
CA VAL A 159 -9.09 3.36 12.89
C VAL A 159 -9.92 4.21 13.86
N ALA A 160 -9.76 5.54 13.85
CA ALA A 160 -10.52 6.43 14.72
C ALA A 160 -12.04 6.36 14.45
N VAL A 161 -12.44 6.32 13.17
CA VAL A 161 -13.85 6.16 12.79
C VAL A 161 -14.39 4.80 13.21
N VAL A 162 -13.63 3.72 12.99
CA VAL A 162 -14.05 2.35 13.35
C VAL A 162 -14.24 2.19 14.85
N ILE A 163 -13.39 2.78 15.68
CA ILE A 163 -13.54 2.74 17.14
C ILE A 163 -14.72 3.60 17.60
N SER A 164 -14.91 4.76 16.96
CA SER A 164 -16.01 5.68 17.32
C SER A 164 -17.38 5.06 17.03
N VAL A 165 -17.51 4.32 15.93
CA VAL A 165 -18.77 3.67 15.52
C VAL A 165 -18.92 2.27 16.13
N GLY A 166 -17.86 1.48 16.17
CA GLY A 166 -17.86 0.08 16.62
C GLY A 166 -17.62 -0.13 18.11
N GLY A 167 -17.34 0.94 18.86
CA GLY A 167 -17.06 0.88 20.29
C GLY A 167 -15.73 0.21 20.64
N PRO A 168 -15.45 -0.02 21.94
CA PRO A 168 -14.16 -0.53 22.41
C PRO A 168 -13.86 -1.96 21.96
N GLY A 169 -14.89 -2.75 21.61
CA GLY A 169 -14.73 -4.11 21.09
C GLY A 169 -14.16 -4.17 19.67
N ALA A 170 -14.27 -3.09 18.88
CA ALA A 170 -13.78 -3.05 17.50
C ALA A 170 -12.26 -3.20 17.42
N THR A 171 -11.51 -2.62 18.37
CA THR A 171 -10.04 -2.71 18.39
C THR A 171 -9.55 -4.15 18.50
N PHE A 172 -10.20 -4.97 19.31
CA PHE A 172 -9.85 -6.40 19.45
C PHE A 172 -9.98 -7.13 18.10
N TRP A 173 -11.11 -6.94 17.42
CA TRP A 173 -11.36 -7.58 16.12
C TRP A 173 -10.48 -7.02 15.00
N MET A 174 -10.11 -5.74 15.03
CA MET A 174 -9.13 -5.17 14.09
C MET A 174 -7.74 -5.79 14.24
N ILE A 175 -7.29 -6.05 15.48
CA ILE A 175 -6.01 -6.72 15.73
C ILE A 175 -6.04 -8.14 15.14
N VAL A 176 -7.11 -8.89 15.40
CA VAL A 176 -7.29 -10.25 14.84
C VAL A 176 -7.31 -10.23 13.31
N ALA A 177 -8.10 -9.33 12.71
CA ALA A 177 -8.15 -9.18 11.25
C ALA A 177 -6.80 -8.77 10.66
N GLY A 178 -6.03 -7.93 11.35
CA GLY A 178 -4.67 -7.56 10.97
C GLY A 178 -3.71 -8.75 10.95
N PHE A 179 -3.75 -9.60 11.97
CA PHE A 179 -2.94 -10.83 12.00
C PHE A 179 -3.28 -11.80 10.86
N LEU A 180 -4.56 -11.97 10.55
CA LEU A 180 -5.01 -12.80 9.43
C LEU A 180 -4.54 -12.21 8.09
N SER A 181 -4.69 -10.89 7.90
CA SER A 181 -4.28 -10.18 6.68
C SER A 181 -2.78 -10.27 6.41
N MET A 182 -1.95 -10.25 7.48
CA MET A 182 -0.49 -10.37 7.37
C MET A 182 -0.07 -11.69 6.69
N SER A 183 -0.79 -12.79 6.97
CA SER A 183 -0.50 -14.09 6.35
C SER A 183 -0.77 -14.07 4.85
N THR A 184 -1.89 -13.47 4.43
CA THR A 184 -2.25 -13.33 3.01
C THR A 184 -1.26 -12.43 2.26
N LYS A 185 -0.85 -11.31 2.87
CA LYS A 185 0.16 -10.42 2.27
C LYS A 185 1.54 -11.08 2.16
N PHE A 186 1.92 -11.89 3.15
CA PHE A 186 3.16 -12.68 3.05
C PHE A 186 3.14 -13.63 1.85
N ALA A 187 2.03 -14.36 1.63
CA ALA A 187 1.89 -15.26 0.50
C ALA A 187 2.03 -14.54 -0.85
N GLU A 188 1.43 -13.36 -0.97
CA GLU A 188 1.55 -12.49 -2.15
C GLU A 188 3.00 -12.04 -2.39
N CYS A 189 3.70 -11.59 -1.34
CA CYS A 189 5.10 -11.19 -1.46
C CYS A 189 6.02 -12.36 -1.83
N VAL A 190 5.80 -13.55 -1.27
CA VAL A 190 6.56 -14.76 -1.63
C VAL A 190 6.33 -15.14 -3.09
N ALA A 191 5.09 -15.09 -3.58
CA ALA A 191 4.80 -15.31 -5.00
C ALA A 191 5.48 -14.26 -5.89
N GLY A 192 5.46 -12.98 -5.48
CA GLY A 192 6.13 -11.89 -6.20
C GLY A 192 7.64 -12.07 -6.32
N VAL A 193 8.31 -12.61 -5.29
CA VAL A 193 9.75 -12.93 -5.35
C VAL A 193 10.02 -14.19 -6.18
N LYS A 194 9.15 -15.21 -6.08
CA LYS A 194 9.31 -16.48 -6.81
C LYS A 194 9.20 -16.31 -8.32
N PHE A 195 8.33 -15.41 -8.80
CA PHE A 195 8.07 -15.17 -10.22
C PHE A 195 8.64 -13.84 -10.74
N ARG A 196 9.61 -13.26 -10.04
CA ARG A 196 10.26 -12.01 -10.49
C ARG A 196 11.04 -12.23 -11.79
N LYS A 197 10.99 -11.26 -12.70
CA LYS A 197 11.77 -11.24 -13.95
C LYS A 197 12.97 -10.32 -13.78
N VAL A 198 14.13 -10.79 -14.22
CA VAL A 198 15.33 -9.96 -14.33
C VAL A 198 15.35 -9.40 -15.74
N ASN A 199 15.26 -8.08 -15.85
CA ASN A 199 15.25 -7.39 -17.13
C ASN A 199 16.68 -7.34 -17.71
N PRO A 200 16.83 -7.11 -19.03
CA PRO A 200 18.13 -7.05 -19.69
C PRO A 200 19.05 -5.92 -19.20
N ASP A 201 18.49 -4.91 -18.54
CA ASP A 201 19.19 -3.78 -17.91
C ASP A 201 19.71 -4.11 -16.50
N GLY A 202 19.45 -5.32 -15.99
CA GLY A 202 19.80 -5.77 -14.64
C GLY A 202 18.76 -5.43 -13.57
N SER A 203 17.67 -4.73 -13.93
CA SER A 203 16.61 -4.38 -12.99
C SER A 203 15.70 -5.57 -12.67
N VAL A 204 15.17 -5.61 -11.45
CA VAL A 204 14.30 -6.71 -10.99
C VAL A 204 12.85 -6.25 -10.93
N SER A 205 12.03 -6.77 -11.85
CA SER A 205 10.59 -6.51 -11.86
C SER A 205 9.82 -7.66 -11.23
N GLY A 206 8.97 -7.37 -10.25
CA GLY A 206 8.10 -8.33 -9.59
C GLY A 206 6.75 -7.72 -9.23
N GLY A 207 5.80 -8.57 -8.84
CA GLY A 207 4.45 -8.14 -8.43
C GLY A 207 3.33 -9.03 -8.97
N PRO A 208 2.07 -8.65 -8.67
CA PRO A 208 0.90 -9.44 -9.03
C PRO A 208 0.76 -9.71 -10.52
N MET A 209 1.16 -8.75 -11.36
CA MET A 209 1.15 -8.90 -12.81
C MET A 209 2.02 -10.08 -13.27
N TYR A 210 3.18 -10.31 -12.65
CA TYR A 210 4.17 -11.28 -13.11
C TYR A 210 3.84 -12.72 -12.71
N TYR A 211 3.34 -12.95 -11.50
CA TYR A 211 2.90 -14.30 -11.12
C TYR A 211 1.60 -14.70 -11.81
N LEU A 212 0.72 -13.74 -12.16
CA LEU A 212 -0.48 -14.03 -12.94
C LEU A 212 -0.13 -14.43 -14.38
N GLU A 213 0.78 -13.70 -15.03
CA GLU A 213 1.30 -14.08 -16.35
C GLU A 213 1.94 -15.48 -16.31
N ALA A 214 2.71 -15.78 -15.26
CA ALA A 214 3.34 -17.10 -15.10
C ALA A 214 2.33 -18.22 -14.77
N ALA A 215 1.21 -17.92 -14.12
CA ALA A 215 0.17 -18.90 -13.81
C ALA A 215 -0.75 -19.21 -15.01
N LEU A 216 -0.87 -18.27 -15.95
CA LEU A 216 -1.70 -18.39 -17.17
C LEU A 216 -0.95 -18.98 -18.37
N ARG A 217 0.35 -19.26 -18.23
CA ARG A 217 1.24 -19.76 -19.27
C ARG A 217 1.56 -21.23 -19.06
#